data_AF-A0A969CJ64-F1
#
_entry.id   AF-A0A969CJ64-F1
#
_cell.length_a   1.000
_cell.length_b   1.000
_cell.length_c   1.000
_cell.angle_alpha   90.00
_cell.angle_beta   90.00
_cell.angle_gamma   90.00
#
_symmetry.space_group_name_H-M   'P 1'
#
loop_
_entity.id
_entity.type
_entity.pdbx_description
1 polymer ?
#
loop_
_entity_poly.entity_id
_entity_poly.type
_entity_poly.pdbx_seq_one_letter_code
_entity_poly.pdbx_strand_id
1 'polypeptide(L)'
;MLTGLGLPRFFSLGNLLAILAALTDDQQSQRIMDLIEQRWQDLVGQMPLKICFPALEGQDWQTITGCDPKNIPWSYHNGGNWPVLLWLLVAAEQKTGRTELAHKALQIAAHRLPLDQWPEYYDGRTGRLVGKAARTYQTWTIAGFLVARTLLENPNHLALLSFDADPDVVACTI
;
A
#
# COMPACT_ATOMS: atom_id res chain seq x y z
N MET A 1 -10.82 6.36 29.60
CA MET A 1 -10.67 5.02 28.99
C MET A 1 -11.81 4.82 28.01
N LEU A 2 -11.54 4.95 26.71
CA LEU A 2 -12.46 4.52 25.65
C LEU A 2 -11.91 3.21 25.10
N THR A 3 -12.21 2.12 25.80
CA THR A 3 -12.00 0.75 25.33
C THR A 3 -13.27 0.32 24.60
N GLY A 4 -13.22 0.02 23.30
CA GLY A 4 -14.37 -0.64 22.67
C GLY A 4 -14.37 -0.78 21.16
N LEU A 5 -13.93 0.22 20.39
CA LEU A 5 -13.88 0.14 18.92
C LEU A 5 -12.66 0.94 18.45
N GLY A 6 -11.58 0.23 18.13
CA GLY A 6 -10.38 0.83 17.56
C GLY A 6 -10.72 1.64 16.31
N LEU A 7 -10.02 2.77 16.13
CA LEU A 7 -10.13 3.62 14.94
C LEU A 7 -10.10 2.74 13.66
N PRO A 8 -10.87 3.07 12.62
CA PRO A 8 -10.90 2.28 11.39
C PRO A 8 -9.49 2.18 10.81
N ARG A 9 -9.06 0.95 10.49
CA ARG A 9 -7.76 0.71 9.86
C ARG A 9 -7.80 1.16 8.40
N PHE A 10 -6.75 1.84 7.97
CA PHE A 10 -6.48 2.09 6.55
C PHE A 10 -5.94 0.81 5.91
N PHE A 11 -6.48 0.42 4.76
CA PHE A 11 -6.01 -0.74 3.98
C PHE A 11 -5.58 -0.29 2.59
N SER A 12 -4.31 -0.49 2.27
CA SER A 12 -3.69 0.09 1.08
C SER A 12 -4.27 -0.46 -0.22
N LEU A 13 -4.34 -1.79 -0.38
CA LEU A 13 -4.85 -2.41 -1.61
C LEU A 13 -6.27 -1.95 -1.94
N GLY A 14 -7.16 -1.90 -0.93
CA GLY A 14 -8.54 -1.48 -1.13
C GLY A 14 -8.67 -0.04 -1.60
N ASN A 15 -7.95 0.89 -0.97
CA ASN A 15 -7.98 2.31 -1.35
C ASN A 15 -7.37 2.54 -2.75
N LEU A 16 -6.24 1.89 -3.05
CA LEU A 16 -5.58 2.05 -4.35
C LEU A 16 -6.40 1.44 -5.49
N LEU A 17 -7.00 0.25 -5.28
CA LEU A 17 -7.91 -0.33 -6.27
C LEU A 17 -9.17 0.49 -6.44
N ALA A 18 -9.72 1.08 -5.38
CA ALA A 18 -10.90 1.95 -5.49
C ALA A 18 -10.63 3.15 -6.41
N ILE A 19 -9.44 3.75 -6.32
CA ILE A 19 -8.98 4.80 -7.24
C ILE A 19 -8.87 4.25 -8.66
N LEU A 20 -8.17 3.14 -8.87
CA LEU A 20 -7.94 2.59 -10.21
C LEU A 20 -9.24 2.16 -10.90
N ALA A 21 -10.18 1.59 -10.14
CA ALA A 21 -11.48 1.14 -10.62
C ALA A 21 -12.53 2.25 -10.78
N ALA A 22 -12.17 3.52 -10.52
CA ALA A 22 -13.09 4.67 -10.53
C ALA A 22 -14.30 4.50 -9.59
N LEU A 23 -14.09 3.77 -8.47
CA LEU A 23 -15.07 3.68 -7.40
C LEU A 23 -15.08 4.95 -6.53
N THR A 24 -13.93 5.63 -6.46
CA THR A 24 -13.81 6.94 -5.81
C THR A 24 -14.06 8.05 -6.81
N ASP A 25 -14.71 9.12 -6.35
CA ASP A 25 -14.71 10.39 -7.09
C ASP A 25 -13.31 11.05 -7.05
N ASP A 26 -13.13 12.11 -7.84
CA ASP A 26 -11.85 12.84 -7.91
C ASP A 26 -11.43 13.40 -6.55
N GLN A 27 -12.38 13.92 -5.76
CA GLN A 27 -12.10 14.50 -4.45
C GLN A 27 -11.64 13.43 -3.46
N GLN A 28 -12.30 12.28 -3.42
CA GLN A 28 -11.93 11.13 -2.61
C GLN A 28 -10.55 10.59 -3.01
N SER A 29 -10.30 10.46 -4.32
CA SER A 29 -9.01 10.01 -4.87
C SER A 29 -7.87 10.93 -4.41
N GLN A 30 -8.05 12.24 -4.54
CA GLN A 30 -7.07 13.23 -4.08
C GLN A 30 -6.89 13.19 -2.56
N ARG A 31 -7.96 13.04 -1.78
CA ARG A 31 -7.86 12.94 -0.31
C ARG A 31 -7.13 11.70 0.16
N ILE A 32 -7.25 10.57 -0.54
CA ILE A 32 -6.46 9.36 -0.28
C ILE A 32 -4.98 9.64 -0.55
N MET A 33 -4.65 10.30 -1.66
CA MET A 33 -3.26 10.68 -1.97
C MET A 33 -2.69 11.68 -0.97
N ASP A 34 -3.46 12.69 -0.58
CA ASP A 34 -3.08 13.65 0.47
C ASP A 34 -2.81 12.95 1.80
N LEU A 35 -3.63 11.95 2.17
CA LEU A 35 -3.40 11.15 3.37
C LEU A 35 -2.09 10.37 3.27
N ILE A 36 -1.81 9.72 2.14
CA ILE A 36 -0.56 8.99 1.90
C ILE A 36 0.64 9.92 2.01
N GLU A 37 0.56 11.11 1.41
CA GLU A 37 1.62 12.11 1.44
C GLU A 37 1.84 12.67 2.86
N GLN A 38 0.77 13.08 3.55
CA GLN A 38 0.84 13.64 4.91
C GLN A 38 1.28 12.59 5.94
N ARG A 39 0.98 11.31 5.71
CA ARG A 39 1.36 10.19 6.59
C ARG A 39 2.39 9.30 5.93
N TRP A 40 3.25 9.85 5.08
CA TRP A 40 4.25 9.11 4.31
C TRP A 40 5.15 8.25 5.20
N GLN A 41 5.62 8.79 6.32
CA GLN A 41 6.48 8.04 7.24
C GLN A 41 5.77 6.84 7.88
N ASP A 42 4.47 6.97 8.15
CA ASP A 42 3.65 5.87 8.62
C ASP A 42 3.45 4.88 7.46
N LEU A 43 2.76 5.29 6.39
CA LEU A 43 2.23 4.40 5.36
C LEU A 43 3.29 3.83 4.42
N VAL A 44 4.34 4.58 4.10
CA VAL A 44 5.46 4.15 3.24
C VAL A 44 6.72 3.88 4.06
N GLY A 45 7.13 4.83 4.91
CA GLY A 45 8.36 4.71 5.70
C GLY A 45 9.60 4.47 4.83
N GLN A 46 10.34 3.41 5.12
CA GLN A 46 11.56 3.00 4.42
C GLN A 46 11.34 1.86 3.41
N MET A 47 10.09 1.45 3.19
CA MET A 47 9.72 0.47 2.16
C MET A 47 8.24 0.63 1.78
N PRO A 48 7.89 1.07 0.56
CA PRO A 48 6.51 1.04 0.13
C PRO A 48 5.99 -0.42 0.05
N LEU A 49 4.75 -0.73 0.39
CA LEU A 49 3.74 0.09 1.09
C LEU A 49 3.19 -0.75 2.24
N LYS A 50 2.84 -0.12 3.34
CA LYS A 50 2.25 -0.83 4.47
C LYS A 50 0.90 -1.42 4.09
N ILE A 51 0.65 -2.70 4.38
CA ILE A 51 -0.59 -3.38 3.98
C ILE A 51 -1.82 -2.80 4.69
N CYS A 52 -1.68 -2.45 5.97
CA CYS A 52 -2.69 -1.73 6.75
C CYS A 52 -2.09 -0.85 7.85
N PHE A 53 -2.85 0.11 8.37
CA PHE A 53 -2.43 0.95 9.50
C PHE A 53 -3.60 1.31 10.44
N PRO A 54 -3.39 1.35 11.77
CA PRO A 54 -2.23 0.84 12.50
C PRO A 54 -2.22 -0.69 12.61
N ALA A 55 -1.13 -1.24 13.17
CA ALA A 55 -1.11 -2.63 13.61
C ALA A 55 -2.02 -2.81 14.85
N LEU A 56 -2.61 -3.99 14.97
CA LEU A 56 -3.24 -4.46 16.20
C LEU A 56 -2.16 -4.78 17.22
N GLU A 57 -2.33 -4.30 18.46
CA GLU A 57 -1.41 -4.49 19.58
C GLU A 57 -2.17 -5.01 20.82
N GLY A 58 -1.45 -5.58 21.79
CA GLY A 58 -2.04 -5.98 23.08
C GLY A 58 -3.27 -6.88 22.96
N GLN A 59 -4.35 -6.52 23.66
CA GLN A 59 -5.59 -7.30 23.70
C GLN A 59 -6.27 -7.40 22.33
N ASP A 60 -6.20 -6.37 21.49
CA ASP A 60 -6.80 -6.38 20.16
C ASP A 60 -6.09 -7.41 19.27
N TRP A 61 -4.75 -7.49 19.34
CA TRP A 61 -4.00 -8.54 18.64
C TRP A 61 -4.40 -9.93 19.14
N GLN A 62 -4.44 -10.15 20.45
CA GLN A 62 -4.82 -11.44 21.04
C GLN A 62 -6.22 -11.87 20.58
N THR A 63 -7.17 -10.94 20.64
CA THR A 63 -8.59 -11.22 20.39
C THR A 63 -8.91 -11.37 18.91
N ILE A 64 -8.43 -10.46 18.06
CA ILE A 64 -8.77 -10.43 16.62
C ILE A 64 -7.97 -11.46 15.83
N THR A 65 -6.69 -11.68 16.19
CA THR A 65 -5.83 -12.63 15.46
C THR A 65 -5.81 -14.03 16.08
N GLY A 66 -6.36 -14.21 17.27
CA GLY A 66 -6.25 -15.47 18.01
C GLY A 66 -4.81 -15.75 18.46
N CYS A 67 -4.07 -14.71 18.85
CA CYS A 67 -2.65 -14.78 19.21
C CYS A 67 -1.75 -15.35 18.09
N ASP A 68 -2.04 -15.05 16.82
CA ASP A 68 -1.27 -15.57 15.67
C ASP A 68 0.20 -15.06 15.71
N PRO A 69 1.19 -15.96 15.88
CA PRO A 69 2.60 -15.59 16.03
C PRO A 69 3.25 -15.08 14.74
N LYS A 70 2.62 -15.28 13.56
CA LYS A 70 3.07 -14.71 12.29
C LYS A 70 2.62 -13.27 12.13
N ASN A 71 1.49 -12.89 12.75
CA ASN A 71 0.86 -11.57 12.65
C ASN A 71 1.05 -10.73 13.92
N ILE A 72 2.24 -10.81 14.54
CA ILE A 72 2.62 -9.91 15.64
C ILE A 72 2.59 -8.44 15.18
N PRO A 73 2.49 -7.46 16.09
CA PRO A 73 2.45 -6.05 15.73
C PRO A 73 3.55 -5.63 14.75
N TRP A 74 3.15 -4.95 13.68
CA TRP A 74 4.05 -4.45 12.63
C TRP A 74 4.78 -5.56 11.86
N SER A 75 4.14 -6.73 11.73
CA SER A 75 4.67 -7.86 10.97
C SER A 75 3.62 -8.47 10.05
N TYR A 76 4.08 -8.93 8.90
CA TYR A 76 3.27 -9.67 7.92
C TYR A 76 1.96 -8.93 7.59
N HIS A 77 0.78 -9.54 7.79
CA HIS A 77 -0.50 -8.88 7.51
C HIS A 77 -0.89 -7.83 8.56
N ASN A 78 -0.29 -7.86 9.75
CA ASN A 78 -0.59 -6.93 10.84
C ASN A 78 0.28 -5.67 10.78
N GLY A 79 0.18 -4.94 9.67
CA GLY A 79 0.91 -3.68 9.48
C GLY A 79 2.34 -3.82 9.00
N GLY A 80 2.71 -4.94 8.36
CA GLY A 80 3.96 -5.05 7.61
C GLY A 80 3.95 -4.24 6.31
N ASN A 81 5.13 -3.97 5.76
CA ASN A 81 5.33 -3.31 4.47
C ASN A 81 5.52 -4.35 3.37
N TRP A 82 4.73 -4.24 2.31
CA TRP A 82 4.65 -5.22 1.23
C TRP A 82 5.10 -4.59 -0.09
N PRO A 83 6.31 -4.91 -0.59
CA PRO A 83 6.84 -4.36 -1.83
C PRO A 83 5.96 -4.59 -3.07
N VAL A 84 5.22 -5.70 -3.08
CA VAL A 84 4.26 -5.99 -4.16
C VAL A 84 3.19 -4.89 -4.32
N LEU A 85 2.86 -4.12 -3.27
CA LEU A 85 1.88 -3.05 -3.39
C LEU A 85 2.40 -1.80 -4.10
N LEU A 86 3.71 -1.74 -4.41
CA LEU A 86 4.33 -0.60 -5.07
C LEU A 86 3.71 -0.29 -6.44
N TRP A 87 3.38 -1.30 -7.24
CA TRP A 87 2.79 -1.05 -8.56
C TRP A 87 1.39 -0.44 -8.48
N LEU A 88 0.59 -0.82 -7.47
CA LEU A 88 -0.72 -0.22 -7.22
C LEU A 88 -0.58 1.24 -6.77
N LEU A 89 0.41 1.52 -5.92
CA LEU A 89 0.69 2.87 -5.45
C LEU A 89 1.07 3.77 -6.63
N VAL A 90 2.04 3.34 -7.43
CA VAL A 90 2.48 4.07 -8.63
C VAL A 90 1.35 4.27 -9.64
N ALA A 91 0.54 3.24 -9.89
CA ALA A 91 -0.59 3.35 -10.81
C ALA A 91 -1.63 4.38 -10.32
N ALA A 92 -1.96 4.36 -9.03
CA ALA A 92 -2.93 5.29 -8.45
C ALA A 92 -2.37 6.72 -8.39
N GLU A 93 -1.10 6.89 -8.04
CA GLU A 93 -0.41 8.19 -8.08
C GLU A 93 -0.36 8.74 -9.50
N GLN A 94 -0.09 7.91 -10.50
CA GLN A 94 -0.12 8.32 -11.90
C GLN A 94 -1.55 8.71 -12.35
N LYS A 95 -2.57 7.91 -12.00
CA LYS A 95 -3.98 8.21 -12.32
C LYS A 95 -4.45 9.54 -11.71
N THR A 96 -3.92 9.89 -10.54
CA THR A 96 -4.28 11.12 -9.82
C THR A 96 -3.33 12.28 -10.10
N GLY A 97 -2.38 12.13 -11.03
CA GLY A 97 -1.42 13.18 -11.40
C GLY A 97 -0.31 13.45 -10.37
N ARG A 98 -0.11 12.57 -9.38
CA ARG A 98 0.88 12.66 -8.29
C ARG A 98 2.20 11.96 -8.65
N THR A 99 2.71 12.15 -9.87
CA THR A 99 3.87 11.42 -10.41
C THR A 99 5.15 11.56 -9.57
N GLU A 100 5.37 12.71 -8.92
CA GLU A 100 6.51 12.91 -8.03
C GLU A 100 6.54 11.93 -6.85
N LEU A 101 5.36 11.62 -6.27
CA LEU A 101 5.25 10.62 -5.21
C LEU A 101 5.58 9.22 -5.72
N ALA A 102 5.18 8.90 -6.95
CA ALA A 102 5.47 7.63 -7.60
C ALA A 102 6.98 7.43 -7.84
N HIS A 103 7.67 8.46 -8.33
CA HIS A 103 9.12 8.42 -8.47
C HIS A 103 9.81 8.24 -7.11
N LYS A 104 9.35 8.95 -6.07
CA LYS A 104 9.88 8.83 -4.71
C LYS A 104 9.68 7.43 -4.13
N ALA A 105 8.49 6.83 -4.27
CA ALA A 105 8.21 5.47 -3.83
C ALA A 105 9.11 4.45 -4.53
N LEU A 106 9.23 4.54 -5.86
CA LEU A 106 10.08 3.65 -6.65
C LEU A 106 11.56 3.76 -6.23
N GLN A 107 12.07 4.97 -5.97
CA GLN A 107 13.44 5.19 -5.51
C GLN A 107 13.73 4.53 -4.15
N ILE A 108 12.80 4.64 -3.19
CA ILE A 108 12.94 3.98 -1.87
C ILE A 108 13.07 2.46 -2.04
N ALA A 109 12.20 1.86 -2.86
CA ALA A 109 12.23 0.43 -3.12
C ALA A 109 13.50 0.00 -3.89
N ALA A 110 13.87 0.75 -4.93
CA ALA A 110 15.04 0.46 -5.78
C ALA A 110 16.35 0.45 -4.98
N HIS A 111 16.45 1.30 -3.95
CA HIS A 111 17.64 1.36 -3.11
C HIS A 111 17.84 0.11 -2.25
N ARG A 112 16.76 -0.55 -1.83
CA ARG A 112 16.81 -1.64 -0.83
C ARG A 112 16.53 -3.03 -1.36
N LEU A 113 15.54 -3.18 -2.25
CA LEU A 113 15.07 -4.51 -2.67
C LEU A 113 16.17 -5.41 -3.24
N PRO A 114 17.09 -4.92 -4.11
CA PRO A 114 18.18 -5.77 -4.62
C PRO A 114 19.18 -6.18 -3.54
N LEU A 115 19.47 -5.28 -2.58
CA LEU A 115 20.41 -5.53 -1.48
C LEU A 115 19.86 -6.58 -0.51
N ASP A 116 18.56 -6.54 -0.25
CA ASP A 116 17.86 -7.46 0.67
C ASP A 116 17.41 -8.76 -0.01
N GLN A 117 17.82 -9.01 -1.27
CA GLN A 117 17.44 -10.20 -2.06
C GLN A 117 15.93 -10.35 -2.27
N TRP A 118 15.22 -9.26 -2.56
CA TRP A 118 13.80 -9.26 -2.94
C TRP A 118 12.88 -9.99 -1.95
N PRO A 119 12.82 -9.57 -0.69
CA PRO A 119 12.04 -10.26 0.32
C PRO A 119 10.53 -10.12 0.08
N GLU A 120 9.77 -11.06 0.61
CA GLU A 120 8.31 -11.10 0.51
C GLU A 120 7.64 -9.89 1.19
N TYR A 121 8.14 -9.50 2.37
CA TYR A 121 7.61 -8.38 3.16
C TYR A 121 8.68 -7.85 4.13
N TYR A 122 8.39 -6.69 4.72
CA TYR A 122 9.21 -6.00 5.71
C TYR A 122 8.42 -5.72 6.99
N ASP A 123 9.13 -5.72 8.11
CA ASP A 123 8.59 -5.54 9.45
C ASP A 123 9.04 -4.22 10.12
N GLY A 124 8.33 -3.87 11.18
CA GLY A 124 8.54 -2.68 12.00
C GLY A 124 7.70 -1.50 11.54
N ARG A 125 7.53 -0.52 12.42
CA ARG A 125 6.65 0.66 12.20
C ARG A 125 6.91 1.41 10.89
N THR A 126 8.13 1.32 10.37
CA THR A 126 8.60 2.04 9.18
C THR A 126 9.14 1.10 8.09
N GLY A 127 8.94 -0.22 8.17
CA GLY A 127 9.46 -1.18 7.18
C GLY A 127 10.98 -1.29 7.14
N ARG A 128 11.67 -1.02 8.25
CA ARG A 128 13.14 -1.05 8.31
C ARG A 128 13.70 -2.48 8.29
N LEU A 129 13.00 -3.44 8.87
CA LEU A 129 13.49 -4.81 9.06
C LEU A 129 13.00 -5.70 7.91
N VAL A 130 13.84 -6.58 7.38
CA VAL A 130 13.33 -7.68 6.53
C VAL A 130 12.37 -8.52 7.38
N GLY A 131 11.25 -8.93 6.79
CA GLY A 131 10.18 -9.61 7.51
C GLY A 131 10.66 -10.85 8.25
N LYS A 132 10.17 -11.05 9.47
CA LYS A 132 10.61 -12.11 10.40
C LYS A 132 10.69 -13.51 9.77
N ALA A 133 9.76 -13.82 8.88
CA ALA A 133 9.68 -15.08 8.14
C ALA A 133 9.54 -14.83 6.62
N ALA A 134 10.06 -13.71 6.13
CA ALA A 134 10.00 -13.36 4.71
C ALA A 134 10.87 -14.30 3.88
N ARG A 135 10.32 -14.81 2.79
CA ARG A 135 11.09 -15.52 1.76
C ARG A 135 11.86 -14.50 0.93
N THR A 136 13.09 -14.84 0.53
CA THR A 136 13.86 -14.08 -0.46
C THR A 136 13.43 -14.46 -1.87
N TYR A 137 13.76 -13.62 -2.85
CA TYR A 137 13.45 -13.81 -4.27
C TYR A 137 11.96 -14.04 -4.53
N GLN A 138 11.10 -13.36 -3.79
CA GLN A 138 9.67 -13.52 -3.91
C GLN A 138 9.20 -12.92 -5.25
N THR A 139 8.58 -13.75 -6.09
CA THR A 139 8.25 -13.42 -7.48
C THR A 139 7.44 -12.12 -7.61
N TRP A 140 6.42 -11.93 -6.77
CA TRP A 140 5.57 -10.74 -6.85
C TRP A 140 6.23 -9.45 -6.36
N THR A 141 7.32 -9.55 -5.59
CA THR A 141 8.09 -8.39 -5.12
C THR A 141 8.90 -7.88 -6.31
N ILE A 142 9.53 -8.79 -7.05
CA ILE A 142 10.25 -8.50 -8.28
C ILE A 142 9.28 -7.97 -9.35
N ALA A 143 8.18 -8.69 -9.60
CA ALA A 143 7.20 -8.30 -10.62
C ALA A 143 6.54 -6.96 -10.30
N GLY A 144 6.14 -6.72 -9.04
CA GLY A 144 5.55 -5.44 -8.63
C GLY A 144 6.51 -4.26 -8.83
N PHE A 145 7.81 -4.45 -8.52
CA PHE A 145 8.82 -3.44 -8.80
C PHE A 145 8.98 -3.16 -10.31
N LEU A 146 9.01 -4.21 -11.14
CA LEU A 146 9.12 -4.07 -12.59
C LEU A 146 7.91 -3.37 -13.19
N VAL A 147 6.68 -3.75 -12.79
CA VAL A 147 5.45 -3.11 -13.26
C VAL A 147 5.42 -1.63 -12.88
N ALA A 148 5.77 -1.29 -11.63
CA ALA A 148 5.88 0.10 -11.19
C ALA A 148 6.83 0.92 -12.08
N ARG A 149 8.02 0.38 -12.38
CA ARG A 149 8.97 1.04 -13.28
C ARG A 149 8.40 1.19 -14.70
N THR A 150 7.80 0.15 -15.24
CA THR A 150 7.21 0.14 -16.59
C THR A 150 6.02 1.10 -16.75
N LEU A 151 5.26 1.34 -15.69
CA LEU A 151 4.21 2.36 -15.67
C LEU A 151 4.79 3.77 -15.78
N LEU A 152 5.86 4.08 -15.03
CA LEU A 152 6.52 5.38 -15.09
C LEU A 152 7.28 5.60 -16.42
N GLU A 153 7.83 4.55 -17.02
CA GLU A 153 8.50 4.61 -18.32
C GLU A 153 7.51 4.85 -19.48
N ASN A 154 6.31 4.28 -19.40
CA ASN A 154 5.26 4.48 -20.40
C ASN A 154 3.88 4.67 -19.74
N PRO A 155 3.46 5.93 -19.53
CA PRO A 155 2.18 6.24 -18.89
C PRO A 155 0.94 5.64 -19.55
N ASN A 156 1.01 5.34 -20.85
CA ASN A 156 -0.11 4.73 -21.60
C ASN A 156 -0.48 3.33 -21.09
N HIS A 157 0.44 2.64 -20.39
CA HIS A 157 0.14 1.33 -19.79
C HIS A 157 -0.88 1.41 -18.66
N LEU A 158 -1.15 2.59 -18.10
CA LEU A 158 -2.17 2.76 -17.07
C LEU A 158 -3.56 2.33 -17.56
N ALA A 159 -3.86 2.53 -18.84
CA ALA A 159 -5.11 2.11 -19.47
C ALA A 159 -5.37 0.60 -19.42
N LEU A 160 -4.35 -0.23 -19.15
CA LEU A 160 -4.50 -1.67 -18.95
C LEU A 160 -5.08 -2.02 -17.56
N LEU A 161 -5.03 -1.09 -16.61
CA LEU A 161 -5.25 -1.33 -15.18
C LEU A 161 -6.26 -0.36 -14.55
N SER A 162 -6.65 0.71 -15.24
CA SER A 162 -7.56 1.73 -14.73
C SER A 162 -8.80 1.88 -15.59
N PHE A 163 -9.89 2.28 -14.95
CA PHE A 163 -11.17 2.62 -15.57
C PHE A 163 -11.43 4.11 -15.43
N ASP A 164 -12.07 4.73 -16.42
CA ASP A 164 -12.58 6.09 -16.29
C ASP A 164 -13.89 6.10 -15.51
N ALA A 165 -14.25 7.26 -14.95
CA ALA A 165 -15.56 7.42 -14.33
C ALA A 165 -16.65 7.23 -15.38
N ASP A 166 -17.64 6.39 -15.09
CA ASP A 166 -18.81 6.23 -15.95
C ASP A 166 -19.78 7.40 -15.72
N PRO A 167 -19.98 8.31 -16.70
CA PRO A 167 -20.90 9.42 -16.54
C PRO A 167 -22.37 8.98 -16.42
N ASP A 168 -22.71 7.75 -16.83
CA ASP A 168 -24.09 7.23 -16.82
C ASP A 168 -24.43 6.48 -15.52
N VAL A 169 -23.44 6.19 -14.67
CA VAL A 169 -23.67 5.73 -13.29
C VAL A 169 -23.90 6.94 -12.40
N VAL A 170 -24.99 7.67 -12.67
CA VAL A 170 -25.53 8.63 -11.71
C VAL A 170 -25.93 7.82 -10.49
N ALA A 171 -25.20 8.02 -9.39
CA ALA A 171 -25.51 7.41 -8.11
C ALA A 171 -27.00 7.62 -7.82
N CYS A 172 -27.75 6.54 -7.62
CA CYS A 172 -29.10 6.62 -7.07
C CYS A 172 -29.02 7.45 -5.80
N THR A 173 -29.54 8.67 -5.84
CA THR A 173 -29.77 9.48 -4.65
C THR A 173 -30.78 8.74 -3.79
N ILE A 174 -30.31 8.24 -2.64
CA ILE A 174 -31.17 7.69 -1.57
C ILE A 174 -31.77 8.86 -0.79
#